data_AF-A0A562QHP2-F1
#
_entry.id   AF-A0A562QHP2-F1
#
_cell.length_a   1.000
_cell.length_b   1.000
_cell.length_c   1.000
_cell.angle_alpha   90.00
_cell.angle_beta   90.00
_cell.angle_gamma   90.00
#
_symmetry.space_group_name_H-M   'P 1'
#
loop_
_entity.id
_entity.type
_entity.pdbx_description
1 polymer ?
#
loop_
_entity_poly.entity_id
_entity_poly.type
_entity_poly.pdbx_seq_one_letter_code
_entity_poly.pdbx_strand_id
1 'polypeptide(L)'
;MKGQWGLILGLLAAIIIAIFAVINVDGVRVNYLFGTAEWPLILVILGSVLMGAVIAGALGTVRIYQLRSELKRLKSTNGLAENQKQDQSENDLNKAANSSSITKEVPSSVSSIEKTHKEN
;
A
#
# COMPACT_ATOMS: atom_id res chain seq x y z
N MET A 1 5.45 -14.19 -20.08
CA MET A 1 4.70 -13.68 -21.27
C MET A 1 3.21 -13.41 -20.97
N LYS A 2 2.82 -13.04 -19.74
CA LYS A 2 1.41 -13.10 -19.29
C LYS A 2 0.56 -11.85 -19.61
N GLY A 3 1.19 -10.72 -19.96
CA GLY A 3 0.49 -9.47 -20.31
C GLY A 3 0.31 -9.24 -21.82
N GLN A 4 1.18 -9.82 -22.65
CA GLN A 4 1.13 -9.65 -24.11
C GLN A 4 -0.12 -10.29 -24.72
N TRP A 5 -0.57 -11.43 -24.17
CA TRP A 5 -1.81 -12.09 -24.60
C TRP A 5 -3.03 -11.17 -24.49
N GLY A 6 -3.09 -10.30 -23.47
CA GLY A 6 -4.17 -9.33 -23.33
C GLY A 6 -4.21 -8.28 -24.45
N LEU A 7 -3.03 -7.85 -24.92
CA LEU A 7 -2.95 -6.92 -26.07
C LEU A 7 -3.40 -7.60 -27.37
N ILE A 8 -2.96 -8.84 -27.63
CA ILE A 8 -3.40 -9.59 -28.80
C ILE A 8 -4.92 -9.82 -28.77
N LEU A 9 -5.47 -10.27 -27.64
CA LEU A 9 -6.92 -10.48 -27.50
C LEU A 9 -7.70 -9.18 -27.64
N GLY A 10 -7.22 -8.09 -27.05
CA GLY A 10 -7.84 -6.78 -27.15
C GLY A 10 -7.85 -6.25 -28.58
N LEU A 11 -6.74 -6.42 -29.31
CA LEU A 11 -6.65 -6.05 -30.72
C LEU A 11 -7.63 -6.87 -31.58
N LEU A 12 -7.69 -8.18 -31.36
CA LEU A 12 -8.62 -9.06 -32.06
C LEU A 12 -10.07 -8.66 -31.79
N ALA A 13 -10.42 -8.38 -30.53
CA ALA A 13 -11.75 -7.89 -30.15
C ALA A 13 -12.07 -6.54 -30.80
N ALA A 14 -11.11 -5.61 -30.84
CA ALA A 14 -11.28 -4.31 -31.47
C ALA A 14 -11.57 -4.44 -32.98
N ILE A 15 -10.89 -5.35 -33.68
CA ILE A 15 -11.17 -5.65 -35.10
C ILE A 15 -12.59 -6.19 -35.27
N ILE A 16 -13.01 -7.14 -34.43
CA ILE A 16 -14.36 -7.70 -34.47
C ILE A 16 -15.41 -6.59 -34.25
N ILE A 17 -15.23 -5.75 -33.23
CA ILE A 17 -16.13 -4.62 -32.95
C ILE A 17 -16.17 -3.63 -34.12
N ALA A 18 -15.02 -3.33 -34.74
CA ALA A 18 -14.93 -2.43 -35.89
C ALA A 18 -15.71 -2.98 -37.10
N ILE A 19 -15.57 -4.28 -37.40
CA ILE A 19 -16.34 -4.95 -38.46
C ILE A 19 -17.84 -4.84 -38.17
N PHE A 20 -18.26 -5.14 -36.93
CA PHE A 20 -19.65 -5.01 -36.52
C PHE A 20 -20.17 -3.58 -36.69
N ALA A 21 -19.36 -2.57 -36.36
CA ALA A 21 -19.73 -1.17 -36.47
C ALA A 21 -19.93 -0.74 -37.93
N VAL A 22 -19.12 -1.24 -38.86
CA VAL A 22 -19.25 -0.95 -40.29
C VAL A 22 -20.49 -1.63 -40.88
N ILE A 23 -20.72 -2.91 -40.55
CA ILE A 23 -21.87 -3.67 -41.08
C ILE A 23 -23.20 -3.15 -40.53
N ASN A 24 -23.22 -2.66 -39.28
CA ASN A 24 -24.43 -2.17 -38.61
C ASN A 24 -24.41 -0.64 -38.47
N VAL A 25 -23.87 0.06 -39.48
CA VAL A 25 -23.88 1.53 -39.55
C VAL A 25 -25.25 2.08 -39.99
N ASP A 26 -26.20 1.19 -40.30
CA ASP A 26 -27.55 1.58 -40.67
C ASP A 26 -28.24 2.35 -39.53
N GLY A 27 -28.89 3.45 -39.89
CA GLY A 27 -29.59 4.31 -38.95
C GLY A 27 -30.80 3.58 -38.37
N VAL A 28 -30.81 3.40 -37.05
CA VAL A 28 -31.98 2.91 -36.31
C VAL A 28 -32.59 4.09 -35.56
N ARG A 29 -33.92 4.22 -35.65
CA ARG A 29 -34.65 5.25 -34.93
C ARG A 29 -34.64 4.97 -33.44
N VAL A 30 -34.08 5.89 -32.67
CA VAL A 30 -34.06 5.82 -31.20
C VAL A 30 -34.90 6.96 -30.64
N ASN A 31 -35.77 6.62 -29.68
CA ASN A 31 -36.63 7.57 -28.99
C ASN A 31 -36.03 7.92 -27.62
N TYR A 32 -35.50 9.14 -27.50
CA TYR A 32 -34.78 9.63 -26.33
C TYR A 32 -35.68 10.45 -25.40
N LEU A 33 -36.90 9.99 -25.11
CA LEU A 33 -37.90 10.59 -24.20
C LEU A 33 -38.41 12.01 -24.55
N PHE A 34 -37.55 12.87 -25.11
CA PHE A 34 -37.79 14.25 -25.51
C PHE A 34 -37.60 14.47 -27.03
N GLY A 35 -37.45 13.40 -27.80
CA GLY A 35 -37.26 13.47 -29.26
C GLY A 35 -36.80 12.15 -29.86
N THR A 36 -36.84 12.05 -31.19
CA THR A 36 -36.36 10.89 -31.94
C THR A 36 -35.22 11.27 -32.85
N ALA A 37 -34.16 10.46 -32.89
CA ALA A 37 -33.05 10.62 -33.83
C ALA A 37 -32.64 9.27 -34.41
N GLU A 38 -32.10 9.28 -35.62
CA GLU A 38 -31.60 8.07 -36.29
C GLU A 38 -30.10 7.98 -36.11
N TRP A 39 -29.67 6.99 -35.33
CA TRP A 39 -28.27 6.71 -35.05
C TRP A 39 -28.00 5.23 -35.28
N PRO A 40 -26.79 4.86 -35.73
CA PRO A 40 -26.35 3.48 -35.72
C PRO A 40 -26.47 2.88 -34.31
N LEU A 41 -27.12 1.71 -34.20
CA LEU A 41 -27.40 1.07 -32.90
C LEU A 41 -26.11 0.81 -32.10
N ILE A 42 -25.01 0.49 -32.79
CA ILE A 42 -23.70 0.26 -32.17
C ILE A 42 -23.18 1.48 -31.41
N LEU A 43 -23.39 2.71 -31.92
CA LEU A 43 -22.94 3.93 -31.25
C LEU A 43 -23.68 4.14 -29.93
N VAL A 44 -24.98 3.82 -29.91
CA VAL A 44 -25.81 3.92 -28.70
C VAL A 44 -25.38 2.91 -27.65
N ILE A 45 -25.10 1.66 -28.06
CA ILE A 45 -24.60 0.61 -27.18
C ILE A 45 -23.23 0.99 -26.62
N LEU A 46 -22.28 1.37 -27.48
CA LEU A 46 -20.93 1.77 -27.05
C LEU A 46 -20.97 2.96 -26.11
N GLY A 47 -21.80 3.98 -26.39
CA GLY A 47 -22.00 5.13 -25.51
C GLY A 47 -22.57 4.73 -24.15
N SER A 48 -23.55 3.83 -24.13
CA SER A 48 -24.17 3.33 -22.89
C SER A 48 -23.19 2.51 -22.06
N VAL A 49 -22.42 1.62 -22.69
CA VAL A 49 -21.38 0.81 -22.05
C VAL A 49 -20.27 1.71 -21.50
N LEU A 50 -19.83 2.70 -22.28
CA LEU A 50 -18.84 3.68 -21.84
C LEU A 50 -19.34 4.45 -20.61
N MET A 51 -20.58 4.91 -20.63
CA MET A 51 -21.18 5.61 -19.48
C MET A 51 -21.24 4.72 -18.24
N GLY A 52 -21.65 3.45 -18.41
CA GLY A 52 -21.62 2.45 -17.35
C GLY A 52 -20.21 2.21 -16.79
N ALA A 53 -19.21 2.11 -17.65
CA ALA A 53 -17.81 1.93 -17.26
C ALA A 53 -17.26 3.15 -16.51
N VAL A 54 -17.63 4.37 -16.92
CA VAL A 54 -17.26 5.60 -16.20
C VAL A 54 -17.88 5.60 -14.80
N ILE A 55 -19.17 5.29 -14.66
CA ILE A 55 -19.85 5.23 -13.36
C ILE A 55 -19.22 4.14 -12.48
N ALA A 56 -19.03 2.93 -13.00
CA ALA A 56 -18.41 1.83 -12.27
C ALA A 56 -16.96 2.16 -11.87
N GLY A 57 -16.20 2.79 -12.76
CA GLY A 57 -14.83 3.25 -12.49
C GLY A 57 -14.77 4.31 -11.40
N ALA A 58 -15.72 5.26 -11.39
CA ALA A 58 -15.84 6.27 -10.35
C ALA A 58 -16.13 5.63 -8.98
N LEU A 59 -17.13 4.74 -8.90
CA LEU A 59 -17.45 4.01 -7.67
C LEU A 59 -16.29 3.14 -7.19
N GLY A 60 -15.61 2.44 -8.11
CA GLY A 60 -14.43 1.64 -7.80
C GLY A 60 -13.28 2.47 -7.25
N THR A 61 -13.04 3.66 -7.81
CA THR A 61 -11.99 4.58 -7.37
C THR A 61 -12.23 5.08 -5.94
N VAL A 62 -13.48 5.42 -5.60
CA VAL A 62 -13.86 5.81 -4.22
C VAL A 62 -13.56 4.68 -3.25
N ARG A 63 -13.92 3.43 -3.60
CA ARG A 63 -13.63 2.27 -2.75
C ARG A 63 -12.13 2.05 -2.57
N ILE A 64 -11.36 2.12 -3.65
CA ILE A 64 -9.90 1.99 -3.62
C ILE A 64 -9.28 3.07 -2.72
N TYR A 65 -9.80 4.30 -2.76
CA TYR A 65 -9.29 5.39 -1.92
C TYR A 65 -9.52 5.12 -0.43
N GLN A 66 -10.72 4.67 -0.06
CA GLN A 66 -11.03 4.25 1.32
C GLN A 66 -10.11 3.12 1.78
N LEU A 67 -9.92 2.08 0.95
CA LEU A 67 -9.02 0.98 1.23
C LEU A 67 -7.57 1.46 1.46
N ARG A 68 -7.09 2.38 0.62
CA ARG A 68 -5.75 2.96 0.79
C ARG A 68 -5.62 3.75 2.09
N SER A 69 -6.65 4.51 2.48
CA SER A 69 -6.65 5.25 3.73
C SER A 69 -6.60 4.33 4.95
N GLU A 70 -7.35 3.24 4.91
CA GLU A 70 -7.35 2.22 5.96
C GLU A 70 -6.00 1.49 6.03
N LEU A 71 -5.44 1.09 4.88
CA LEU A 71 -4.10 0.52 4.81
C LEU A 71 -3.03 1.44 5.41
N LYS A 72 -3.14 2.75 5.20
CA LYS A 72 -2.23 3.74 5.81
C LYS A 72 -2.40 3.80 7.33
N ARG A 73 -3.64 3.77 7.82
CA ARG A 73 -3.95 3.76 9.27
C ARG A 73 -3.39 2.50 9.94
N LEU A 74 -3.66 1.31 9.37
CA LEU A 74 -3.17 0.04 9.91
C LEU A 74 -1.63 -0.05 9.87
N LYS A 75 -0.98 0.39 8.78
CA LYS A 75 0.49 0.46 8.71
C LYS A 75 1.07 1.41 9.76
N SER A 76 0.43 2.55 10.02
CA SER A 76 0.88 3.48 11.04
C SER A 76 0.80 2.86 12.44
N THR A 77 -0.30 2.18 12.78
CA THR A 77 -0.43 1.51 14.08
C THR A 77 0.59 0.38 14.26
N ASN A 78 0.83 -0.42 13.21
CA ASN A 78 1.81 -1.50 13.27
C ASN A 78 3.25 -0.96 13.33
N GLY A 79 3.58 0.10 12.58
CA GLY A 79 4.88 0.75 12.65
C GLY A 79 5.15 1.46 13.98
N LEU A 80 4.12 2.05 14.60
CA LEU A 80 4.21 2.62 15.95
C LEU A 80 4.40 1.53 17.02
N ALA A 81 3.72 0.38 16.88
CA ALA A 81 3.89 -0.76 17.76
C ALA A 81 5.27 -1.44 17.61
N GLU A 82 5.87 -1.40 16.42
CA GLU A 82 7.21 -1.91 16.17
C GLU A 82 8.29 -1.00 16.76
N ASN A 83 8.17 0.33 16.59
CA ASN A 83 9.07 1.31 17.23
C ASN A 83 8.96 1.28 18.76
N GLN A 84 7.74 1.18 19.32
CA GLN A 84 7.56 1.09 20.78
C GLN A 84 8.18 -0.18 21.38
N LYS A 85 8.17 -1.32 20.65
CA LYS A 85 8.84 -2.54 21.11
C LYS A 85 10.36 -2.41 21.11
N GLN A 86 10.91 -1.68 20.13
CA GLN A 86 12.35 -1.45 20.02
C GLN A 86 12.84 -0.48 21.11
N ASP A 87 12.11 0.62 21.35
CA ASP A 87 12.40 1.60 22.42
C ASP A 87 12.30 0.98 23.81
N GLN A 88 11.39 0.03 24.02
CA GLN A 88 11.21 -0.64 25.31
C GLN A 88 12.33 -1.68 25.57
N SER A 89 12.76 -2.42 24.54
CA SER A 89 13.92 -3.32 24.65
C SER A 89 15.25 -2.58 24.89
N GLU A 90 15.48 -1.42 24.27
CA GLU A 90 16.69 -0.61 24.54
C GLU A 90 16.70 -0.01 25.95
N ASN A 91 15.54 0.43 26.47
CA ASN A 91 15.44 0.94 27.83
C ASN A 91 15.63 -0.14 28.90
N ASP A 92 15.12 -1.36 28.66
CA ASP A 92 15.32 -2.49 29.59
C ASP A 92 16.79 -2.97 29.61
N LEU A 93 17.48 -2.94 28.46
CA LEU A 93 18.92 -3.24 28.36
C LEU A 93 19.78 -2.19 29.08
N ASN A 94 19.49 -0.90 28.91
CA ASN A 94 20.20 0.18 29.60
C ASN A 94 19.95 0.19 31.12
N LYS A 95 18.74 -0.17 31.56
CA LYS A 95 18.41 -0.28 32.98
C LYS A 95 19.12 -1.46 33.65
N ALA A 96 19.30 -2.58 32.94
CA ALA A 96 20.11 -3.70 33.41
C ALA A 96 21.62 -3.36 33.47
N ALA A 97 22.12 -2.56 32.52
CA ALA A 97 23.51 -2.11 32.49
C ALA A 97 23.84 -1.04 33.55
N ASN A 98 22.87 -0.22 33.95
CA ASN A 98 23.10 0.86 34.93
C ASN A 98 22.87 0.46 36.40
N SER A 99 22.23 -0.70 36.66
CA SER A 99 22.11 -1.27 38.02
C SER A 99 23.35 -2.03 38.50
N SER A 100 24.31 -2.32 37.62
CA SER A 100 25.53 -3.07 37.96
C SER A 100 26.75 -2.19 38.29
N SER A 101 26.62 -0.86 38.21
CA SER A 101 27.71 0.11 38.43
C SER A 101 27.68 0.79 39.81
N ILE A 102 26.68 0.55 40.67
CA ILE A 102 26.65 1.04 42.07
C ILE A 102 27.12 -0.08 43.03
N THR A 103 28.34 -0.58 42.87
CA THR A 103 29.13 -1.19 43.97
C THR A 103 30.57 -1.28 43.48
N LYS A 104 31.38 -0.26 43.74
CA LYS A 104 32.82 -0.34 44.01
C LYS A 104 33.41 1.08 44.05
N GLU A 105 33.20 1.76 45.16
CA GLU A 105 34.21 2.70 45.65
C GLU A 105 34.74 2.16 46.98
N VAL A 106 35.97 1.66 46.98
CA VAL A 106 36.85 1.53 48.16
C VAL A 106 38.28 1.85 47.68
N PRO A 107 39.03 2.73 48.35
CA PRO A 107 40.17 3.45 47.78
C PRO A 107 41.46 2.62 47.72
N SER A 108 42.28 2.95 46.74
CA SER A 108 43.61 2.38 46.48
C SER A 108 44.70 3.04 47.35
N SER A 109 45.10 2.37 48.42
CA SER A 109 46.42 2.48 49.09
C SER A 109 46.46 1.32 50.09
N VAL A 110 47.34 0.32 50.02
CA VAL A 110 48.78 0.39 50.26
C VAL A 110 49.39 -0.94 49.79
N SER A 111 50.40 -0.91 48.93
CA SER A 111 51.36 -2.01 48.80
C SER A 111 52.75 -1.45 48.54
N SER A 112 53.42 -0.99 49.60
CA SER A 112 54.87 -0.81 49.72
C SER A 112 55.16 -0.45 51.18
N ILE A 113 56.29 -0.94 51.73
CA ILE A 113 56.71 -0.95 53.15
C ILE A 113 56.16 -2.22 53.85
N GLU A 114 56.91 -3.23 54.29
CA GLU A 114 58.29 -3.32 54.75
C GLU A 114 58.71 -4.81 54.75
N LYS A 115 59.85 -5.17 54.14
CA LYS A 115 60.66 -6.28 54.63
C LYS A 115 61.73 -5.63 55.51
N THR A 116 61.69 -5.82 56.83
CA THR A 116 62.86 -5.93 57.75
C THR A 116 62.40 -5.89 59.22
N HIS A 117 63.20 -6.52 60.11
CA HIS A 117 63.06 -6.67 61.56
C HIS A 117 61.95 -7.64 62.05
N LYS A 118 62.22 -8.87 62.50
CA LYS A 118 63.24 -9.43 63.41
C LYS A 118 63.15 -8.83 64.83
N GLU A 119 62.84 -9.75 65.75
CA GLU A 119 63.14 -9.78 67.19
C GLU A 119 62.32 -8.91 68.16
N ASN A 120 61.80 -9.66 69.15
CA ASN A 120 61.40 -9.33 70.53
C ASN A 120 59.94 -9.00 70.79
#